data_AF-A0A1X7UBR9-F1
#
_entry.id   AF-A0A1X7UBR9-F1
#
_cell.length_a   1.000
_cell.length_b   1.000
_cell.length_c   1.000
_cell.angle_alpha   90.00
_cell.angle_beta   90.00
_cell.angle_gamma   90.00
#
_symmetry.space_group_name_H-M   'P 1'
#
loop_
_entity.id
_entity.type
_entity.pdbx_description
1 polymer ?
#
loop_
_entity_poly.entity_id
_entity_poly.type
_entity_poly.pdbx_seq_one_letter_code
_entity_poly.pdbx_strand_id
1 'polypeptide(L)'
;VPRTQSEWRQIVEQFNSRWNFPHCCGALDGKHVNIIPPANSGSYYYIYKQRFSIVLMALVDADYKFIFVDIACNGRVSDGGIFRESTLSAALESNALDFPPPEPLPRCTLFIPYMVVADAAFPLKDYIQKPYSQNGLTQTYLQLQTE
;
A
#
# COMPACT_ATOMS: atom_id res chain seq x y z
N VAL A 1 -2.19 6.38 -11.80
CA VAL A 1 -3.24 6.57 -10.77
C VAL A 1 -4.47 7.21 -11.39
N PRO A 2 -5.67 6.90 -10.88
CA PRO A 2 -6.88 7.68 -11.14
C PRO A 2 -6.63 9.18 -10.94
N ARG A 3 -7.36 10.00 -11.72
CA ARG A 3 -7.19 11.45 -11.80
C ARG A 3 -8.39 12.22 -11.24
N THR A 4 -9.49 11.54 -10.95
CA THR A 4 -10.72 12.18 -10.48
C THR A 4 -11.34 11.41 -9.33
N GLN A 5 -12.07 12.11 -8.46
CA GLN A 5 -12.88 11.50 -7.40
C GLN A 5 -13.84 10.42 -7.93
N SER A 6 -14.41 10.58 -9.13
CA SER A 6 -15.32 9.60 -9.72
C SER A 6 -14.63 8.27 -10.04
N GLU A 7 -13.40 8.31 -10.57
CA GLU A 7 -12.61 7.10 -10.81
C GLU A 7 -12.19 6.43 -9.50
N TRP A 8 -11.82 7.20 -8.48
CA TRP A 8 -11.55 6.65 -7.14
C TRP A 8 -12.77 5.97 -6.53
N ARG A 9 -13.96 6.60 -6.65
CA ARG A 9 -15.22 6.01 -6.16
C ARG A 9 -15.55 4.68 -6.85
N GLN A 10 -15.17 4.50 -8.12
CA GLN A 10 -15.33 3.21 -8.78
C GLN A 10 -14.45 2.13 -8.13
N ILE A 11 -13.22 2.44 -7.76
CA ILE A 11 -12.33 1.50 -7.06
C ILE A 11 -12.88 1.20 -5.67
N VAL A 12 -13.32 2.23 -4.95
CA VAL A 12 -13.90 2.09 -3.61
C VAL A 12 -15.12 1.18 -3.62
N GLU A 13 -16.03 1.36 -4.58
CA GLU A 13 -17.22 0.51 -4.70
C GLU A 13 -16.84 -0.94 -5.00
N GLN A 14 -15.80 -1.17 -5.80
CA GLN A 14 -15.30 -2.52 -6.07
C GLN A 14 -14.68 -3.16 -4.81
N PHE A 15 -13.93 -2.39 -4.01
CA PHE A 15 -13.40 -2.90 -2.73
C PHE A 15 -14.51 -3.20 -1.73
N ASN A 16 -15.50 -2.31 -1.63
CA ASN A 16 -16.64 -2.50 -0.74
C ASN A 16 -17.45 -3.75 -1.13
N SER A 17 -17.77 -3.91 -2.42
CA SER A 17 -18.57 -5.04 -2.90
C SER A 17 -17.84 -6.39 -2.87
N ARG A 18 -16.53 -6.43 -3.14
CA ARG A 18 -15.77 -7.68 -3.25
C ARG A 18 -15.08 -8.09 -1.96
N TRP A 19 -14.52 -7.11 -1.26
CA TRP A 19 -13.64 -7.33 -0.11
C TRP A 19 -14.28 -6.86 1.20
N ASN A 20 -15.53 -6.37 1.15
CA ASN A 20 -16.25 -5.82 2.30
C ASN A 20 -15.45 -4.73 3.04
N PHE A 21 -14.66 -3.97 2.28
CA PHE A 21 -13.78 -2.95 2.82
C PHE A 21 -14.16 -1.58 2.22
N PRO A 22 -15.03 -0.81 2.89
CA PRO A 22 -15.45 0.48 2.39
C PRO A 22 -14.28 1.49 2.43
N HIS A 23 -14.38 2.53 1.61
CA HIS A 23 -13.41 3.64 1.56
C HIS A 23 -11.97 3.24 1.16
N CYS A 24 -11.74 2.01 0.70
CA CYS A 24 -10.44 1.57 0.19
C CYS A 24 -10.21 2.08 -1.24
N CYS A 25 -9.17 2.89 -1.42
CA CYS A 25 -8.73 3.38 -2.72
C CYS A 25 -7.71 2.47 -3.41
N GLY A 26 -7.25 1.41 -2.75
CA GLY A 26 -6.28 0.47 -3.31
C GLY A 26 -5.50 -0.29 -2.25
N ALA A 27 -4.80 -1.33 -2.68
CA ALA A 27 -3.88 -2.11 -1.86
C ALA A 27 -2.43 -1.88 -2.30
N LEU A 28 -1.58 -1.45 -1.38
CA LEU A 28 -0.17 -1.11 -1.61
C LEU A 28 0.74 -2.21 -1.08
N ASP A 29 1.65 -2.70 -1.91
CA ASP A 29 2.64 -3.70 -1.53
C ASP A 29 3.96 -3.54 -2.29
N GLY A 30 5.04 -4.09 -1.72
CA GLY A 30 6.36 -4.18 -2.30
C GLY A 30 6.70 -5.61 -2.75
N LYS A 31 7.26 -5.74 -3.95
CA LYS A 31 7.67 -7.02 -4.54
C LYS A 31 9.15 -6.98 -4.91
N HIS A 32 9.93 -7.88 -4.31
CA HIS A 32 11.29 -8.16 -4.79
C HIS A 32 11.25 -8.89 -6.14
N VAL A 33 11.76 -8.25 -7.19
CA VAL A 33 11.95 -8.82 -8.52
C VAL A 33 13.40 -9.22 -8.70
N ASN A 34 13.66 -10.47 -9.10
CA ASN A 34 15.02 -10.94 -9.38
C ASN A 34 15.54 -10.29 -10.65
N ILE A 35 16.81 -9.89 -10.63
CA ILE A 35 17.47 -9.31 -11.79
C ILE A 35 18.83 -9.94 -12.04
N ILE A 36 19.26 -9.88 -13.28
CA ILE A 36 20.69 -9.95 -13.60
C ILE A 36 21.22 -8.54 -13.31
N PRO A 37 22.11 -8.37 -12.33
CA PRO A 37 22.60 -7.04 -11.99
C PRO A 37 23.44 -6.45 -13.13
N PRO A 38 23.41 -5.12 -13.34
CA PRO A 38 24.31 -4.46 -14.28
C PRO A 38 25.78 -4.76 -13.98
N ALA A 39 26.61 -4.79 -15.02
CA ALA A 39 28.05 -4.98 -14.85
C ALA A 39 28.62 -3.94 -13.87
N ASN A 40 29.59 -4.36 -13.04
CA ASN A 40 30.26 -3.52 -12.05
C ASN A 40 29.34 -2.95 -10.94
N SER A 41 28.14 -3.49 -10.72
CA SER A 41 27.27 -3.05 -9.61
C SER A 41 27.71 -3.51 -8.22
N GLY A 42 28.73 -4.38 -8.13
CA GLY A 42 29.14 -5.03 -6.89
C GLY A 42 27.95 -5.68 -6.17
N SER A 43 27.87 -5.49 -4.85
CA SER A 43 26.76 -5.99 -4.03
C SER A 43 25.56 -5.04 -3.95
N TYR A 44 25.48 -3.99 -4.78
CA TYR A 44 24.45 -2.95 -4.64
C TYR A 44 23.05 -3.55 -4.64
N TYR A 45 22.72 -4.42 -5.60
CA TYR A 45 21.43 -5.11 -5.68
C TYR A 45 21.37 -6.43 -4.89
N TYR A 46 22.45 -6.80 -4.19
CA TYR A 46 22.53 -8.07 -3.48
C TYR A 46 21.81 -7.99 -2.15
N ILE A 47 20.75 -8.79 -2.01
CA ILE A 47 19.89 -8.83 -0.83
C ILE A 47 20.28 -9.97 0.11
N TYR A 48 19.79 -9.91 1.35
CA TYR A 48 20.10 -10.91 2.39
C TYR A 48 19.71 -12.35 2.02
N LYS A 49 18.72 -12.53 1.13
CA LYS A 49 18.32 -13.83 0.57
C LYS A 49 19.29 -14.38 -0.50
N GLN A 50 20.53 -13.88 -0.52
CA GLN A 50 21.62 -14.32 -1.39
C GLN A 50 21.29 -14.27 -2.89
N ARG A 51 20.57 -13.22 -3.32
CA ARG A 51 20.17 -12.99 -4.71
C ARG A 51 20.26 -11.52 -5.07
N PHE A 52 20.25 -11.20 -6.36
CA PHE A 52 20.17 -9.83 -6.85
C PHE A 52 18.72 -9.45 -7.14
N SER A 53 18.28 -8.32 -6.60
CA SER A 53 16.89 -7.90 -6.72
C SER A 53 16.73 -6.38 -6.69
N ILE A 54 15.73 -5.91 -7.43
CA ILE A 54 15.12 -4.59 -7.26
C ILE A 54 13.75 -4.75 -6.61
N VAL A 55 13.26 -3.69 -5.98
CA VAL A 55 11.88 -3.66 -5.47
C VAL A 55 10.98 -2.96 -6.47
N LEU A 56 9.85 -3.60 -6.76
CA LEU A 56 8.70 -3.03 -7.42
C LEU A 56 7.67 -2.70 -6.35
N MET A 57 7.32 -1.43 -6.20
CA MET A 57 6.21 -1.03 -5.33
C MET A 57 4.98 -0.79 -6.20
N ALA A 58 3.85 -1.38 -5.83
CA ALA A 58 2.63 -1.32 -6.62
C ALA A 58 1.42 -1.01 -5.76
N LEU A 59 0.57 -0.15 -6.29
CA LEU A 59 -0.79 0.04 -5.82
C LEU A 59 -1.73 -0.67 -6.80
N VAL A 60 -2.63 -1.51 -6.28
CA VAL A 60 -3.60 -2.25 -7.09
C VAL A 60 -5.04 -1.91 -6.70
N ASP A 61 -5.95 -2.05 -7.66
CA ASP A 61 -7.39 -1.97 -7.41
C ASP A 61 -7.94 -3.32 -6.88
N ALA A 62 -9.26 -3.36 -6.67
CA ALA A 62 -9.96 -4.54 -6.15
C ALA A 62 -9.98 -5.74 -7.12
N ASP A 63 -9.61 -5.54 -8.39
CA ASP A 63 -9.49 -6.56 -9.44
C ASP A 63 -8.02 -7.01 -9.62
N TYR A 64 -7.12 -6.62 -8.71
CA TYR A 64 -5.68 -6.87 -8.79
C TYR A 64 -4.99 -6.20 -10.00
N LYS A 65 -5.60 -5.16 -10.57
CA LYS A 65 -4.99 -4.40 -11.66
C LYS A 65 -4.12 -3.29 -11.08
N PHE A 66 -2.95 -3.10 -11.67
CA PHE A 66 -2.05 -2.02 -11.28
C PHE A 66 -2.65 -0.65 -11.59
N ILE A 67 -2.76 0.20 -10.58
CA ILE A 67 -3.14 1.61 -10.71
C ILE A 67 -1.94 2.55 -10.54
N PHE A 68 -0.89 2.07 -9.90
CA PHE A 68 0.43 2.72 -9.82
C PHE A 68 1.52 1.66 -9.69
N VAL A 69 2.67 1.93 -10.31
CA VAL A 69 3.88 1.11 -10.18
C VAL A 69 5.07 2.05 -10.10
N ASP A 70 5.95 1.78 -9.15
CA ASP A 70 7.28 2.40 -9.03
C ASP A 70 8.35 1.31 -9.03
N ILE A 71 9.37 1.48 -9.87
CA ILE A 71 10.43 0.50 -10.12
C ILE A 71 11.76 1.23 -10.02
N ALA A 72 12.41 1.25 -8.84
CA ALA A 72 13.71 1.92 -8.77
C ALA A 72 14.58 1.61 -7.56
N CYS A 73 14.09 0.95 -6.52
CA CYS A 73 14.87 0.89 -5.28
C CYS A 73 15.75 -0.36 -5.21
N ASN A 74 16.99 -0.14 -4.79
CA ASN A 74 17.90 -1.16 -4.29
C ASN A 74 17.15 -2.11 -3.34
N GLY A 75 17.25 -3.42 -3.58
CA GLY A 75 16.58 -4.47 -2.79
C GLY A 75 16.95 -4.54 -1.30
N ARG A 76 17.79 -3.64 -0.78
CA ARG A 76 18.11 -3.51 0.64
C ARG A 76 17.19 -2.55 1.40
N VAL A 77 16.43 -1.71 0.70
CA VAL A 77 15.52 -0.74 1.32
C VAL A 77 14.21 -1.45 1.67
N SER A 78 13.65 -1.18 2.86
CA SER A 78 12.34 -1.69 3.26
C SER A 78 11.21 -1.05 2.48
N ASP A 79 10.05 -1.71 2.39
CA ASP A 79 8.89 -1.19 1.66
C ASP A 79 8.43 0.18 2.20
N GLY A 80 8.43 0.38 3.51
CA GLY A 80 8.17 1.69 4.11
C GLY A 80 9.20 2.77 3.77
N GLY A 81 10.47 2.38 3.58
CA GLY A 81 11.53 3.30 3.14
C GLY A 81 11.37 3.69 1.67
N ILE A 82 10.99 2.74 0.81
CA ILE A 82 10.69 2.96 -0.61
C ILE A 82 9.47 3.84 -0.75
N PHE A 83 8.42 3.55 0.01
CA PHE A 83 7.21 4.36 0.04
C PHE A 83 7.52 5.82 0.33
N ARG A 84 8.28 6.10 1.40
CA ARG A 84 8.61 7.46 1.84
C ARG A 84 9.20 8.32 0.72
N GLU A 85 10.06 7.75 -0.10
CA GLU A 85 10.76 8.45 -1.20
C GLU A 85 10.00 8.41 -2.54
N SER A 86 8.84 7.73 -2.59
CA SER A 86 8.07 7.56 -3.82
C SER A 86 7.24 8.80 -4.19
N THR A 87 6.96 8.94 -5.48
CA THR A 87 6.03 9.97 -5.98
C THR A 87 4.61 9.77 -5.46
N LEU A 88 4.23 8.53 -5.14
CA LEU A 88 2.92 8.21 -4.56
C LEU A 88 2.79 8.79 -3.15
N SER A 89 3.81 8.61 -2.30
CA SER A 89 3.85 9.21 -0.96
C SER A 89 3.78 10.73 -1.02
N ALA A 90 4.58 11.35 -1.90
CA ALA A 90 4.54 12.80 -2.10
C ALA A 90 3.13 13.29 -2.52
N ALA A 91 2.47 12.57 -3.44
CA ALA A 91 1.13 12.92 -3.89
C ALA A 91 0.03 12.71 -2.82
N LEU A 92 0.19 11.70 -1.96
CA LEU A 92 -0.71 11.46 -0.82
C LEU A 92 -0.55 12.55 0.25
N GLU A 93 0.69 12.86 0.64
CA GLU A 93 0.99 13.90 1.64
C GLU A 93 0.55 15.30 1.19
N SER A 94 0.64 15.60 -0.12
CA SER A 94 0.19 16.89 -0.67
C SER A 94 -1.29 16.91 -1.09
N ASN A 95 -2.05 15.84 -0.83
CA ASN A 95 -3.43 15.66 -1.28
C ASN A 95 -3.63 15.90 -2.80
N ALA A 96 -2.64 15.53 -3.61
CA ALA A 96 -2.66 15.74 -5.06
C ALA A 96 -3.38 14.63 -5.84
N LEU A 97 -3.78 13.54 -5.17
CA LEU A 97 -4.48 12.42 -5.81
C LEU A 97 -5.99 12.65 -5.99
N ASP A 98 -6.55 13.76 -5.50
CA ASP A 98 -7.99 14.07 -5.58
C ASP A 98 -8.85 12.92 -5.02
N PHE A 99 -8.48 12.41 -3.84
CA PHE A 99 -9.33 11.48 -3.11
C PHE A 99 -10.67 12.14 -2.77
N PRO A 100 -11.79 11.39 -2.76
CA PRO A 100 -13.05 11.93 -2.28
C PRO A 100 -12.91 12.46 -0.85
N PRO A 101 -13.66 13.52 -0.49
CA PRO A 101 -13.67 14.01 0.89
C PRO A 101 -14.16 12.92 1.85
N PRO A 102 -13.74 12.93 3.13
CA PRO A 102 -14.21 11.99 4.13
C PRO A 102 -15.74 11.92 4.19
N GLU A 103 -16.29 10.72 4.40
CA GLU A 103 -17.73 10.46 4.44
C GLU A 103 -18.08 9.51 5.59
N PRO A 104 -19.31 9.53 6.10
CA PRO A 104 -19.76 8.54 7.07
C PRO A 104 -19.97 7.17 6.42
N LEU A 105 -19.49 6.12 7.09
CA LEU A 105 -19.84 4.74 6.74
C LEU A 105 -21.32 4.43 7.08
N PRO A 106 -21.93 3.40 6.48
CA PRO A 106 -23.28 2.97 6.84
C PRO A 106 -23.43 2.73 8.34
N ARG A 107 -24.39 3.41 8.97
CA ARG A 107 -24.65 3.38 10.42
C ARG A 107 -23.56 4.03 11.30
N CYS A 108 -22.64 4.77 10.71
CA CYS A 108 -21.65 5.58 11.40
C CYS A 108 -21.97 7.07 11.20
N THR A 109 -21.72 7.89 12.22
CA THR A 109 -21.81 9.37 12.11
C THR A 109 -20.44 10.02 12.00
N LEU A 110 -19.36 9.26 12.22
CA LEU A 110 -17.99 9.74 12.08
C LEU A 110 -17.61 9.78 10.61
N PHE A 111 -16.99 10.88 10.21
CA PHE A 111 -16.44 11.06 8.87
C PHE A 111 -15.12 10.30 8.79
N ILE A 112 -15.11 9.25 7.97
CA ILE A 112 -13.96 8.36 7.81
C ILE A 112 -13.28 8.70 6.48
N PRO A 113 -11.95 8.95 6.48
CA PRO A 113 -11.23 9.26 5.26
C PRO A 113 -11.23 8.07 4.29
N TYR A 114 -11.00 8.40 3.03
CA TYR A 114 -10.65 7.44 2.00
C TYR A 114 -9.17 7.09 2.12
N MET A 115 -8.83 5.81 2.07
CA MET A 115 -7.51 5.33 2.46
C MET A 115 -7.00 4.21 1.58
N VAL A 116 -5.69 4.03 1.59
CA VAL A 116 -5.01 2.90 0.98
C VAL A 116 -4.77 1.84 2.06
N VAL A 117 -4.95 0.55 1.74
CA VAL A 117 -4.53 -0.52 2.64
C VAL A 117 -3.11 -0.96 2.31
N ALA A 118 -2.32 -1.26 3.32
CA ALA A 118 -0.93 -1.67 3.14
C ALA A 118 -0.52 -2.69 4.22
N ASP A 119 0.58 -3.40 4.01
CA ASP A 119 1.09 -4.36 4.98
C ASP A 119 1.71 -3.68 6.23
N ALA A 120 2.18 -4.49 7.19
CA ALA A 120 2.72 -3.99 8.45
C ALA A 120 4.00 -3.14 8.30
N ALA A 121 4.73 -3.26 7.18
CA ALA A 121 5.98 -2.56 6.90
C ALA A 121 5.76 -1.08 6.54
N PHE A 122 4.55 -0.70 6.15
CA PHE A 122 4.18 0.68 5.88
C PHE A 122 3.83 1.45 7.17
N PRO A 123 3.93 2.79 7.18
CA PRO A 123 3.49 3.61 8.30
C PRO A 123 1.96 3.68 8.39
N LEU A 124 1.42 3.81 9.60
CA LEU A 124 0.00 4.18 9.78
C LEU A 124 -0.15 5.69 9.55
N LYS A 125 -1.09 6.10 8.70
CA LYS A 125 -1.37 7.48 8.31
C LYS A 125 -2.87 7.66 8.10
N ASP A 126 -3.36 8.90 8.07
CA ASP A 126 -4.79 9.19 7.80
C ASP A 126 -5.26 8.66 6.44
N TYR A 127 -4.33 8.49 5.51
CA TYR A 127 -4.54 7.96 4.18
C TYR A 127 -3.97 6.53 3.98
N ILE A 128 -3.35 5.90 5.00
CA ILE A 128 -2.87 4.51 4.96
C ILE A 128 -3.33 3.73 6.18
N GLN A 129 -4.13 2.71 5.95
CA GLN A 129 -4.49 1.72 6.96
C GLN A 129 -3.59 0.50 6.84
N LYS A 130 -3.10 0.02 7.98
CA LYS A 130 -2.32 -1.23 8.08
C LYS A 130 -2.89 -2.15 9.16
N PRO A 131 -2.50 -3.44 9.17
CA PRO A 131 -2.88 -4.37 10.21
C PRO A 131 -2.48 -3.87 11.60
N TYR A 132 -3.31 -4.18 12.59
CA TYR A 132 -3.00 -3.88 13.97
C TYR A 132 -1.71 -4.61 14.39
N SER A 133 -0.85 -3.92 15.15
CA SER A 133 0.41 -4.49 15.61
C SER A 133 0.15 -5.67 16.55
N GLN A 134 0.69 -6.84 16.21
CA GLN A 134 0.57 -8.03 17.06
C GLN A 134 1.55 -8.04 18.23
N ASN A 135 2.45 -7.07 18.32
CA ASN A 135 3.40 -6.95 19.42
C ASN A 135 2.68 -6.73 20.75
N GLY A 136 2.86 -7.66 21.69
CA GLY A 136 2.28 -7.59 23.03
C GLY A 136 0.83 -8.09 23.15
N LEU A 137 0.26 -8.70 22.09
CA LEU A 137 -1.02 -9.38 22.18
C LEU A 137 -0.85 -10.79 22.74
N THR A 138 -1.76 -11.20 23.65
CA THR A 138 -1.87 -12.59 24.08
C THR A 138 -2.44 -13.45 22.96
N GLN A 139 -2.10 -14.75 22.95
CA GLN A 139 -2.41 -15.70 21.88
C GLN A 139 -3.91 -15.74 21.50
N THR A 140 -4.79 -15.49 22.47
CA THR A 140 -6.25 -15.42 22.30
C THR A 140 -6.69 -14.32 21.31
N TYR A 141 -5.99 -13.20 21.25
CA TYR A 141 -6.36 -12.09 20.35
C TYR A 141 -5.84 -12.25 18.92
N LEU A 142 -4.84 -13.12 18.71
CA LEU A 142 -4.27 -13.36 17.38
C LEU A 142 -5.23 -14.18 16.49
N GLN A 143 -5.98 -15.11 17.08
CA GLN A 143 -6.93 -15.95 16.35
C GLN A 143 -8.13 -15.15 15.80
N LEU A 144 -8.54 -14.08 16.49
CA LEU A 144 -9.65 -13.22 16.07
C LEU A 144 -9.33 -12.28 14.89
N GLN A 145 -8.07 -12.17 14.46
CA GLN A 145 -7.65 -11.31 13.35
C GLN A 145 -7.26 -12.09 12.07
N THR A 146 -7.45 -13.41 12.05
CA THR A 146 -7.10 -14.28 10.90
C THR A 146 -8.31 -14.90 10.19
N GLU A 147 -9.53 -14.56 10.63
CA GLU A 147 -10.80 -14.86 9.94
C GLU A 147 -11.29 -13.65 9.14
#